data_AF-A0A848K0M3-F1
#
_entry.id   AF-A0A848K0M3-F1
#
_cell.length_a   1.000
_cell.length_b   1.000
_cell.length_c   1.000
_cell.angle_alpha   90.00
_cell.angle_beta   90.00
_cell.angle_gamma   90.00
#
_symmetry.space_group_name_H-M   'P 1'
#
loop_
_entity.id
_entity.type
_entity.pdbx_description
1 polymer ?
#
loop_
_entity_poly.entity_id
_entity_poly.type
_entity_poly.pdbx_seq_one_letter_code
_entity_poly.pdbx_strand_id
1 'polypeptide(L)' 'MSHADYHAWLFKAATGWLGWTPAVALATPIPQIAAAHDGRIDMLAALFGGRKEAAPQTPLTAAAFDAMFTAKG' A
#
# COMPACT_ATOMS: atom_id res chain seq x y z
N MET A 1 0.11 -13.44 8.59
CA MET A 1 -1.31 -13.13 8.86
C MET A 1 -2.16 -14.22 8.24
N SER A 2 -3.14 -14.77 8.94
CA SER A 2 -4.06 -15.74 8.34
C SER A 2 -5.11 -15.04 7.44
N HIS A 3 -5.84 -15.80 6.63
CA HIS A 3 -6.93 -15.24 5.82
C HIS A 3 -8.01 -14.57 6.70
N ALA A 4 -8.38 -15.19 7.82
CA ALA A 4 -9.36 -14.65 8.75
C ALA A 4 -8.88 -13.33 9.39
N ASP A 5 -7.61 -13.29 9.81
CA ASP A 5 -7.00 -12.08 10.35
C ASP A 5 -6.98 -10.95 9.32
N TYR A 6 -6.73 -11.27 8.05
CA TYR A 6 -6.73 -10.27 6.98
C TYR A 6 -8.10 -9.67 6.75
N HIS A 7 -9.13 -10.52 6.70
CA HIS A 7 -10.50 -10.07 6.54
C HIS A 7 -10.94 -9.21 7.73
N ALA A 8 -10.58 -9.60 8.96
CA ALA A 8 -10.84 -8.81 10.15
C ALA A 8 -10.12 -7.45 10.12
N TRP A 9 -8.87 -7.41 9.64
CA TRP A 9 -8.13 -6.17 9.45
C TRP A 9 -8.79 -5.25 8.42
N LEU A 10 -9.20 -5.78 7.25
CA LEU A 10 -9.90 -5.01 6.22
C LEU A 10 -11.20 -4.41 6.75
N PHE A 11 -12.00 -5.19 7.46
CA PHE A 11 -13.25 -4.72 8.04
C PHE A 11 -13.03 -3.64 9.10
N LYS A 12 -12.01 -3.79 9.96
CA LYS A 12 -11.62 -2.78 10.94
C LYS A 12 -11.12 -1.50 10.26
N ALA A 13 -10.30 -1.61 9.21
CA ALA A 13 -9.82 -0.45 8.45
C ALA A 13 -11.00 0.29 7.78
N ALA A 14 -11.92 -0.42 7.13
CA ALA A 14 -13.06 0.17 6.47
C ALA A 14 -14.03 0.87 7.45
N THR A 15 -14.45 0.18 8.50
CA THR A 15 -15.48 0.71 9.42
C THR A 15 -14.95 1.63 10.49
N GLY A 16 -13.71 1.39 10.95
CA GLY A 16 -13.07 2.20 11.98
C GLY A 16 -12.27 3.37 11.41
N TRP A 17 -11.31 3.08 10.52
CA TRP A 17 -10.38 4.10 10.02
C TRP A 17 -10.98 4.96 8.92
N LEU A 18 -11.60 4.32 7.92
CA LEU A 18 -12.24 5.00 6.79
C LEU A 18 -13.63 5.53 7.13
N GLY A 19 -14.27 5.00 8.17
CA GLY A 19 -15.58 5.45 8.67
C GLY A 19 -16.76 5.00 7.82
N TRP A 20 -16.60 3.93 7.04
CA TRP A 20 -17.67 3.38 6.22
C TRP A 20 -18.66 2.58 7.06
N THR A 21 -19.89 2.44 6.57
CA THR A 21 -20.86 1.52 7.18
C THR A 21 -20.44 0.06 6.91
N PRO A 22 -20.86 -0.90 7.75
CA PRO A 22 -20.60 -2.32 7.50
C PRO A 22 -21.07 -2.79 6.11
N ALA A 23 -22.21 -2.28 5.63
CA ALA A 23 -22.74 -2.62 4.32
C ALA A 23 -21.81 -2.18 3.18
N VAL A 24 -21.29 -0.95 3.26
CA VAL A 24 -20.32 -0.45 2.27
C VAL A 24 -19.01 -1.23 2.35
N ALA A 25 -18.51 -1.48 3.56
CA ALA A 25 -17.27 -2.24 3.77
C ALA A 25 -17.34 -3.64 3.16
N LEU A 26 -18.43 -4.38 3.38
CA LEU A 26 -18.60 -5.75 2.87
C LEU A 26 -18.88 -5.83 1.36
N ALA A 27 -19.44 -4.77 0.77
CA ALA A 27 -19.70 -4.69 -0.67
C ALA A 27 -18.47 -4.22 -1.47
N THR A 28 -17.47 -3.63 -0.81
CA THR A 28 -16.32 -3.03 -1.49
C THR A 28 -15.25 -4.08 -1.78
N PRO A 29 -14.73 -4.16 -3.02
CA PRO A 29 -13.60 -5.05 -3.34
C PRO A 29 -12.37 -4.76 -2.47
N ILE A 30 -11.72 -5.82 -2.00
CA ILE A 30 -10.47 -5.76 -1.20
C ILE A 30 -9.44 -4.73 -1.72
N PRO A 31 -9.07 -4.71 -3.02
CA PRO A 31 -8.07 -3.75 -3.50
C PRO A 31 -8.51 -2.29 -3.33
N GLN A 32 -9.82 -1.99 -3.34
CA GLN A 32 -10.32 -0.63 -3.14
C GLN A 32 -10.26 -0.21 -1.66
N ILE A 33 -10.48 -1.14 -0.72
CA ILE A 33 -10.30 -0.89 0.72
C ILE A 33 -8.84 -0.55 1.00
N ALA A 34 -7.91 -1.33 0.44
CA ALA A 34 -6.48 -1.09 0.58
C ALA A 34 -6.07 0.27 0.01
N ALA A 35 -6.50 0.59 -1.22
CA ALA A 35 -6.19 1.87 -1.86
C ALA A 35 -6.74 3.08 -1.07
N ALA A 36 -7.95 2.98 -0.52
CA ALA A 36 -8.53 4.03 0.30
C ALA A 36 -7.76 4.24 1.62
N HIS A 37 -7.35 3.14 2.26
CA HIS A 37 -6.52 3.18 3.46
C HIS A 37 -5.18 3.86 3.20
N ASP A 38 -4.48 3.46 2.13
CA ASP A 38 -3.17 3.99 1.75
C ASP A 38 -3.25 5.47 1.35
N GLY A 39 -4.27 5.85 0.58
CA GLY A 39 -4.52 7.25 0.23
C GLY A 39 -4.74 8.15 1.46
N ARG A 40 -5.37 7.63 2.52
CA ARG A 40 -5.53 8.36 3.78
C ARG A 40 -4.23 8.48 4.56
N ILE A 41 -3.38 7.45 4.53
CA ILE A 41 -2.01 7.53 5.09
C ILE A 41 -1.21 8.60 4.33
N ASP A 42 -1.24 8.59 3.01
CA ASP A 42 -0.52 9.56 2.17
C ASP A 42 -0.98 10.99 2.42
N MET A 43 -2.30 11.20 2.60
CA MET A 43 -2.86 12.49 2.98
C MET A 43 -2.33 12.95 4.34
N LEU A 44 -2.35 12.10 5.36
CA LEU A 44 -1.85 12.44 6.69
C LEU A 44 -0.34 12.73 6.67
N ALA A 45 0.43 11.93 5.94
CA ALA A 45 1.87 12.14 5.77
C ALA A 45 2.18 13.47 5.06
N ALA A 46 1.34 13.88 4.12
CA ALA A 46 1.47 15.17 3.44
C ALA A 46 1.12 16.36 4.35
N LEU A 47 0.14 16.21 5.24
CA LEU A 47 -0.31 17.28 6.14
C LEU A 47 0.61 17.48 7.36
N PHE A 48 1.05 16.38 7.97
CA PHE A 48 1.74 16.43 9.27
C PHE A 48 3.24 16.17 9.18
N GLY A 49 3.77 15.95 7.97
CA GLY A 49 5.12 15.45 7.77
C GLY A 49 5.23 13.98 8.18
N GLY A 50 6.09 13.22 7.49
CA GLY A 50 6.25 11.79 7.73
C GLY A 50 6.50 10.96 6.49
N ARG A 51 6.33 11.54 5.30
CA ARG A 51 6.88 10.95 4.09
C ARG A 51 8.41 11.00 4.21
N LYS A 52 9.05 9.86 4.53
CA LYS A 52 10.45 9.68 4.15
C LYS A 52 10.49 9.92 2.65
N GLU A 53 11.23 10.94 2.25
CA GLU A 53 11.51 11.23 0.85
C GLU A 53 11.82 9.89 0.18
N ALA A 54 11.06 9.53 -0.85
CA ALA A 54 11.31 8.30 -1.57
C ALA A 54 12.77 8.36 -1.99
N ALA A 55 13.58 7.40 -1.53
CA ALA A 55 14.99 7.36 -1.88
C ALA A 55 15.07 7.53 -3.41
N PRO A 56 15.93 8.42 -3.92
CA PRO A 56 16.01 8.70 -5.34
C PRO A 56 16.09 7.35 -6.06
N GLN A 57 15.05 7.02 -6.83
CA GLN A 57 15.06 5.80 -7.62
C GLN A 57 16.20 5.98 -8.60
N THR A 58 17.32 5.31 -8.32
CA THR A 58 18.46 5.35 -9.22
C THR A 58 17.95 4.70 -10.50
N PRO A 59 17.92 5.41 -11.64
CA PRO A 59 17.43 4.83 -12.88
C PRO A 59 18.23 3.56 -13.14
N LEU A 60 17.52 2.45 -13.42
CA LEU A 60 18.18 1.22 -13.80
C LEU A 60 18.86 1.47 -15.15
N THR A 61 20.18 1.64 -15.14
CA THR A 61 20.94 1.82 -16.38
C THR A 61 21.03 0.48 -17.11
N ALA A 62 21.17 0.52 -18.44
CA ALA A 62 21.37 -0.70 -19.23
C ALA A 62 22.56 -1.54 -18.72
N ALA A 63 23.67 -0.87 -18.36
CA ALA A 63 24.83 -1.52 -17.77
C ALA A 63 24.53 -2.19 -16.42
N ALA A 64 23.70 -1.57 -15.57
CA ALA A 64 23.30 -2.15 -14.28
C ALA A 64 22.36 -3.35 -14.47
N PHE A 65 21.47 -3.30 -15.49
CA PHE A 65 20.62 -4.42 -15.87
C PHE A 65 21.45 -5.59 -16.40
N ASP A 66 22.35 -5.34 -17.35
CA ASP A 66 23.20 -6.38 -17.94
C ASP A 66 24.08 -7.06 -16.88
N ALA A 67 24.68 -6.29 -15.97
CA ALA A 67 25.47 -6.84 -14.87
C ALA A 67 24.64 -7.73 -13.92
N MET A 68 23.37 -7.40 -13.68
CA MET A 68 22.48 -8.15 -12.80
C MET A 68 22.12 -9.53 -13.36
N PHE A 69 21.99 -9.65 -14.69
CA PHE A 69 21.55 -10.88 -15.36
C PHE A 69 22.68 -11.67 -16.02
N THR A 70 23.88 -11.11 -16.15
CA THR A 70 25.03 -11.78 -16.80
C THR A 70 26.03 -12.38 -15.79
N ALA A 71 25.91 -12.08 -14.49
CA ALA A 71 26.84 -12.57 -13.47
C ALA A 71 26.73 -14.08 -13.12
N LYS A 72 25.92 -14.85 -13.85
CA LYS A 72 25.87 -16.33 -13.76
C LYS A 72 25.47 -16.94 -15.12
N GLY A 73 26.37 -16.83 -16.09
CA GLY A 73 26.39 -17.61 -17.33
C GLY A 73 27.73 -18.30 -17.48
#